data_AF-A0A7V9BGN4-F1
#
_entry.id   AF-A0A7V9BGN4-F1
#
_cell.length_a   1.000
_cell.length_b   1.000
_cell.length_c   1.000
_cell.angle_alpha   90.00
_cell.angle_beta   90.00
_cell.angle_gamma   90.00
#
_symmetry.space_group_name_H-M   'P 1'
#
loop_
_entity.id
_entity.type
_entity.pdbx_description
1 polymer ?
#
loop_
_entity_poly.entity_id
_entity_poly.type
_entity_poly.pdbx_seq_one_letter_code
_entity_poly.pdbx_strand_id
1 'polypeptide(L)' 'MSDAQLLRQVAQGGPADRYDAPPYDYRGKVALVTGASQGVGRHAAFGLARCGATVVLAGRSDEGQETVDLIA' A
#
# COMPACT_ATOMS: atom_id res chain seq x y z
N MET A 1 -8.73 18.13 32.48
CA MET A 1 -8.36 17.07 31.52
C MET A 1 -6.86 17.24 31.29
N SER A 2 -6.01 16.35 31.79
CA SER A 2 -4.57 16.63 31.92
C SER A 2 -3.81 16.38 30.61
N ASP A 3 -2.85 17.26 30.31
CA ASP A 3 -1.98 17.25 29.12
C ASP A 3 -1.27 15.91 28.88
N ALA A 4 -1.07 15.11 29.94
CA ALA A 4 -0.48 13.78 29.86
C ALA A 4 -1.32 12.77 29.05
N GLN A 5 -2.64 12.96 28.94
CA GLN A 5 -3.50 12.13 28.10
C GLN A 5 -3.35 12.48 26.61
N LEU A 6 -3.14 13.76 26.29
CA LEU A 6 -2.94 14.24 24.93
C LEU A 6 -1.63 13.70 24.36
N LEU A 7 -0.54 13.76 25.13
CA LEU A 7 0.80 13.32 24.71
C LEU A 7 0.90 11.82 24.42
N ARG A 8 0.14 10.97 25.12
CA ARG A 8 0.11 9.52 24.84
C ARG A 8 -0.59 9.19 23.51
N GLN A 9 -1.60 9.98 23.15
CA GLN A 9 -2.31 9.80 21.88
C GLN A 9 -1.46 10.23 20.67
N VAL A 10 -0.56 11.21 20.84
CA VAL A 10 0.40 11.59 19.79
C VAL A 10 1.56 10.59 19.68
N ALA A 11 1.93 9.93 20.78
CA ALA A 11 3.00 8.93 20.80
C ALA A 11 2.60 7.58 20.16
N GLN A 12 1.31 7.23 20.14
CA GLN A 12 0.75 6.04 19.47
C GLN A 12 0.34 6.30 18.01
N GLY A 13 1.09 7.15 17.31
CA GLY A 13 0.68 7.62 16.00
C GLY A 13 1.81 8.29 15.23
N GLY A 14 2.99 7.68 15.20
CA GLY A 14 4.01 8.05 14.24
C GLY A 14 3.52 7.83 12.79
N PRO A 15 4.09 8.50 11.78
CA PRO A 15 3.68 8.28 10.38
C PRO A 15 3.82 6.82 9.93
N ALA A 16 4.66 6.02 10.60
CA ALA A 16 4.80 4.58 10.39
C ALA A 16 3.74 3.73 11.12
N ASP A 17 3.22 4.22 12.26
CA ASP A 17 2.30 3.51 13.18
C ASP A 17 0.83 3.52 12.69
N ARG A 18 0.51 4.33 11.68
CA ARG A 18 -0.84 4.39 11.08
C ARG A 18 -1.12 3.28 10.06
N TYR A 19 -0.16 2.37 9.82
CA TYR A 19 -0.23 1.33 8.79
C TYR A 19 -0.14 -0.11 9.34
N ASP A 20 -0.41 -0.30 10.64
CA ASP A 20 -0.36 -1.62 11.30
C ASP A 20 -1.37 -2.62 10.72
N ALA A 21 -2.47 -2.10 10.14
CA ALA A 21 -3.34 -2.85 9.24
C ALA A 21 -3.64 -1.98 8.00
N PRO A 22 -3.68 -2.56 6.79
CA PRO A 22 -4.13 -1.81 5.63
C PRO A 22 -5.56 -1.31 5.92
N PRO A 23 -5.86 -0.01 5.72
CA PRO A 23 -7.16 0.57 6.06
C PRO A 23 -8.34 -0.05 5.28
N TYR A 24 -8.05 -0.90 4.30
CA TYR A 24 -9.01 -1.57 3.43
C TYR A 24 -8.63 -3.04 3.24
N ASP A 25 -9.64 -3.91 3.19
CA ASP A 25 -9.51 -5.31 2.82
C ASP A 25 -10.02 -5.52 1.39
N TYR A 26 -9.12 -5.92 0.50
CA TYR A 26 -9.41 -6.19 -0.91
C TYR A 26 -9.27 -7.66 -1.28
N ARG A 27 -9.27 -8.58 -0.31
CA ARG A 27 -9.27 -10.02 -0.58
C ARG A 27 -10.41 -10.42 -1.51
N GLY A 28 -10.08 -11.22 -2.53
CA GLY A 28 -11.02 -11.66 -3.56
C GLY A 28 -11.37 -10.59 -4.61
N LYS A 29 -10.73 -9.41 -4.58
CA LYS A 29 -10.84 -8.41 -5.64
C LYS A 29 -9.63 -8.48 -6.58
N VAL A 30 -9.87 -8.13 -7.85
CA VAL A 30 -8.83 -7.98 -8.86
C VAL A 30 -8.69 -6.50 -9.21
N ALA A 31 -7.46 -5.98 -9.20
CA ALA A 31 -7.16 -4.60 -9.54
C ALA A 31 -6.21 -4.54 -10.74
N LEU A 32 -6.61 -3.83 -11.82
CA LEU A 32 -5.75 -3.52 -12.96
C LEU A 32 -5.06 -2.18 -12.72
N VAL A 33 -3.73 -2.17 -12.71
CA VAL A 33 -2.91 -0.97 -12.51
C VAL A 33 -2.16 -0.64 -13.79
N THR A 34 -2.44 0.52 -14.38
CA THR A 34 -1.69 1.04 -15.54
C THR A 34 -0.50 1.89 -15.07
N GLY A 35 0.56 1.96 -15.88
CA GLY A 35 1.80 2.64 -15.49
C GLY A 35 2.46 1.98 -14.28
N ALA A 36 2.23 0.68 -14.09
CA ALA A 36 2.63 -0.07 -12.90
C ALA A 36 4.15 -0.26 -12.76
N SER A 37 4.92 -0.03 -13.82
CA SER A 37 6.37 -0.21 -13.80
C SER A 37 7.09 0.81 -12.90
N GLN A 38 6.51 1.99 -12.62
CA GLN A 38 7.21 3.03 -11.85
C GLN A 38 6.26 4.04 -11.18
N GLY A 39 6.83 4.96 -10.41
CA GLY A 39 6.13 6.12 -9.87
C GLY A 39 4.88 5.74 -9.07
N VAL A 40 3.80 6.50 -9.28
CA VAL A 40 2.53 6.30 -8.55
C VAL A 40 1.92 4.92 -8.82
N GLY A 41 2.00 4.41 -10.06
CA GLY A 41 1.47 3.10 -10.41
C GLY A 41 2.12 1.97 -9.60
N ARG A 42 3.46 1.99 -9.47
CA ARG A 42 4.21 1.03 -8.64
C ARG A 42 3.76 1.08 -7.17
N HIS A 43 3.64 2.27 -6.59
CA HIS A 43 3.22 2.43 -5.20
C HIS A 43 1.76 2.01 -4.97
N ALA A 44 0.88 2.28 -5.93
CA ALA A 44 -0.51 1.85 -5.88
C ALA A 44 -0.63 0.31 -5.94
N ALA A 45 0.12 -0.34 -6.85
CA ALA A 45 0.17 -1.80 -6.92
C ALA A 45 0.61 -2.43 -5.60
N PHE A 46 1.66 -1.88 -4.97
CA PHE A 46 2.14 -2.33 -3.66
C PHE A 46 1.07 -2.18 -2.56
N GLY A 47 0.42 -1.02 -2.47
CA GLY A 47 -0.65 -0.79 -1.50
C GLY A 47 -1.83 -1.75 -1.68
N LEU A 48 -2.26 -1.96 -2.92
CA LEU A 48 -3.37 -2.88 -3.26
C LEU A 48 -3.03 -4.33 -2.92
N ALA A 49 -1.82 -4.78 -3.23
CA ALA A 49 -1.35 -6.11 -2.89
C ALA A 49 -1.28 -6.32 -1.36
N ARG A 50 -0.76 -5.34 -0.61
CA ARG A 50 -0.76 -5.37 0.88
C ARG A 50 -2.16 -5.44 1.49
N CYS A 51 -3.16 -4.87 0.82
CA CYS A 51 -4.57 -5.00 1.20
C CYS A 51 -5.20 -6.34 0.78
N GLY A 52 -4.46 -7.25 0.13
CA GLY A 52 -4.92 -8.58 -0.26
C GLY A 52 -5.59 -8.68 -1.63
N ALA A 53 -5.52 -7.64 -2.46
CA ALA A 53 -6.01 -7.70 -3.84
C ALA A 53 -5.13 -8.61 -4.70
N THR A 54 -5.72 -9.27 -5.70
CA THR A 54 -4.97 -9.77 -6.86
C THR A 54 -4.67 -8.60 -7.79
N VAL A 55 -3.40 -8.33 -8.06
CA VAL A 55 -3.01 -7.15 -8.85
C VAL A 55 -2.51 -7.57 -10.23
N VAL A 56 -3.07 -6.97 -11.28
CA VAL A 56 -2.63 -7.10 -12.67
C VAL A 56 -1.88 -5.82 -13.05
N LEU A 57 -0.61 -5.97 -13.44
CA LEU A 57 0.24 -4.86 -13.82
C LEU A 57 0.19 -4.66 -15.34
N ALA A 58 -0.15 -3.45 -15.79
CA ALA A 58 -0.18 -3.08 -17.20
C ALA A 58 0.83 -1.96 -17.50
N GLY A 59 1.71 -2.23 -18.47
CA GLY A 59 2.75 -1.33 -18.94
C GLY A 59 3.05 -1.57 -20.42
N ARG A 60 3.89 -0.73 -21.01
CA ARG A 60 4.33 -0.85 -22.41
C ARG A 60 5.65 -1.62 -22.57
N SER A 61 6.32 -1.90 -21.46
CA SER A 61 7.65 -2.45 -21.37
C SER A 61 7.68 -3.54 -20.29
N ASP A 62 8.66 -4.43 -20.40
CA ASP A 62 8.87 -5.55 -19.46
C ASP A 62 9.49 -5.10 -18.12
N GLU A 63 9.70 -3.79 -17.94
CA GLU A 63 10.19 -3.14 -16.72
C GLU A 63 9.24 -3.32 -15.51
N GLY A 64 8.06 -3.91 -15.73
CA GLY A 64 7.10 -4.24 -14.66
C GLY A 64 7.56 -5.38 -13.74
N GLN A 65 8.57 -6.17 -14.14
CA GLN A 65 9.02 -7.33 -13.36
C GLN A 65 9.49 -6.96 -11.95
N GLU A 66 10.22 -5.85 -11.81
CA GLU A 66 10.63 -5.35 -10.48
C GLU A 66 9.43 -5.11 -9.56
N THR A 67 8.33 -4.57 -10.10
CA THR A 67 7.10 -4.34 -9.33
C THR A 67 6.46 -5.67 -8.94
N VAL A 68 6.49 -6.70 -9.80
CA VAL A 68 6.00 -8.05 -9.47
C VAL A 68 6.77 -8.61 -8.28
N ASP A 69 8.10 -8.57 -8.34
CA ASP A 69 8.97 -9.12 -7.29
C ASP A 69 8.79 -8.41 -5.94
N LEU A 70 8.40 -7.12 -5.96
CA LEU A 70 8.11 -6.33 -4.77
C LEU A 70 6.78 -6.66 -4.08
N ILE A 71 5.83 -7.28 -4.79
CA ILE A 71 4.45 -7.49 -4.31
C ILE A 71 4.03 -8.96 -4.20
N ALA A 72 4.86 -9.88 -4.71
CA ALA A 72 4.69 -11.32 -4.60
C ALA A 72 5.16 -11.82 -3.22
#